data_AF-W1YCB8-F1
#
_entry.id   AF-W1YCB8-F1
#
_cell.length_a   1.000
_cell.length_b   1.000
_cell.length_c   1.000
_cell.angle_alpha   90.00
_cell.angle_beta   90.00
_cell.angle_gamma   90.00
#
_symmetry.space_group_name_H-M   'P 1'
#
loop_
_entity.id
_entity.type
_entity.pdbx_description
1 polymer ?
#
loop_
_entity_poly.entity_id
_entity_poly.type
_entity_poly.pdbx_seq_one_letter_code
_entity_poly.pdbx_strand_id
1 'polypeptide(L)'
;VGCPGGDSWTSMGMLMPEISAATVSEWLKDYSEVISEHANELTDLDRQIGDADHGSNMARGMTAVAALDPNSFASAAELLKKAGMTLVSTVGGASGPLYGTFF
;
A
#
# COMPACT_ATOMS: atom_id res chain seq x y z
N VAL A 1 26.93 37.99 25.07
CA VAL A 1 26.56 36.56 25.01
C VAL A 1 25.79 36.34 23.72
N GLY A 2 26.45 35.78 22.71
CA GLY A 2 25.88 35.58 21.39
C GLY A 2 26.85 34.73 20.57
N CYS A 3 26.53 33.45 20.41
CA CYS A 3 27.22 32.58 19.47
C CYS A 3 26.41 32.62 18.16
N PRO A 4 26.97 33.15 17.06
CA PRO A 4 26.36 33.00 15.75
C PRO A 4 26.76 31.62 15.20
N GLY A 5 26.02 30.61 15.60
CA GLY A 5 26.02 29.30 14.95
C GLY A 5 24.60 29.04 14.52
N GLY A 6 24.22 29.50 13.32
CA GLY A 6 22.98 29.09 12.70
C GLY A 6 23.15 27.64 12.27
N ASP A 7 22.36 26.77 12.88
CA ASP A 7 22.41 25.32 12.70
C ASP A 7 22.14 25.00 11.23
N SER A 8 23.20 24.75 10.45
CA SER A 8 23.13 24.27 9.07
C SER A 8 22.43 22.91 8.94
N TRP A 9 22.05 22.29 10.06
CA TRP A 9 21.35 21.03 10.18
C TRP A 9 19.87 21.10 9.83
N THR A 10 19.23 22.27 9.93
CA THR A 10 17.80 22.41 9.55
C THR A 10 17.60 22.29 8.03
N SER A 11 18.62 22.64 7.23
CA SER A 11 18.56 22.55 5.77
C SER A 11 18.80 21.12 5.23
N MET A 12 19.53 20.28 5.97
CA MET A 12 19.86 18.92 5.52
C MET A 12 18.75 17.91 5.83
N GLY A 13 17.85 18.23 6.77
CA GLY A 13 16.65 17.46 7.09
C GLY A 13 15.46 17.70 6.16
N MET A 14 15.58 18.62 5.18
CA MET A 14 14.49 19.05 4.29
C MET A 14 14.52 18.39 2.90
N LEU A 15 15.33 17.34 2.71
CA LEU A 15 15.48 16.60 1.45
C LEU A 15 14.98 15.15 1.52
N MET A 16 14.16 14.81 2.53
CA MET A 16 13.33 13.60 2.44
C MET A 16 11.95 14.05 1.98
N PRO A 17 11.48 13.68 0.78
CA PRO A 17 10.11 13.94 0.40
C PRO A 17 9.20 13.29 1.44
N GLU A 18 8.30 14.09 2.02
CA GLU A 18 7.26 13.58 2.91
C GLU A 18 6.41 12.56 2.14
N ILE A 19 6.13 11.40 2.75
CA ILE A 19 5.30 10.37 2.13
C ILE A 19 3.86 10.90 2.05
N SER A 20 3.47 11.37 0.87
CA SER A 20 2.16 11.94 0.57
C SER A 20 1.14 10.87 0.16
N ALA A 21 -0.15 11.22 0.18
CA ALA A 21 -1.21 10.35 -0.35
C ALA A 21 -1.00 10.04 -1.85
N ALA A 22 -0.48 11.00 -2.62
CA ALA A 22 -0.18 10.80 -4.05
C ALA A 22 0.94 9.76 -4.23
N THR A 23 2.05 9.90 -3.50
CA THR A 23 3.18 8.96 -3.55
C THR A 23 2.78 7.55 -3.13
N VAL A 24 1.95 7.42 -2.08
CA VAL A 24 1.41 6.12 -1.68
C VAL A 24 0.46 5.55 -2.72
N SER A 25 -0.38 6.37 -3.35
CA SER A 25 -1.29 5.92 -4.41
C SER A 25 -0.54 5.38 -5.63
N GLU A 26 0.56 6.02 -6.03
CA GLU A 26 1.46 5.53 -7.08
C GLU A 26 2.04 4.16 -6.70
N TRP A 27 2.61 4.04 -5.50
CA TRP A 27 3.13 2.76 -5.03
C TRP A 27 2.06 1.66 -4.95
N LEU A 28 0.84 1.97 -4.52
CA LEU A 28 -0.26 1.00 -4.46
C LEU A 28 -0.71 0.55 -5.86
N LYS A 29 -0.62 1.44 -6.87
CA LYS A 29 -0.88 1.09 -8.27
C LYS A 29 0.21 0.15 -8.81
N ASP A 30 1.48 0.48 -8.60
CA ASP A 30 2.60 -0.38 -8.97
C ASP A 30 2.48 -1.77 -8.32
N TYR A 31 2.13 -1.81 -7.03
CA TYR A 31 1.91 -3.08 -6.34
C TYR A 31 0.71 -3.85 -6.91
N SER A 32 -0.37 -3.16 -7.29
CA SER A 32 -1.48 -3.81 -7.98
C SER A 32 -1.06 -4.41 -9.32
N GLU A 33 -0.22 -3.73 -10.10
CA GLU A 33 0.29 -4.22 -11.38
C GLU A 33 1.13 -5.49 -11.17
N VAL A 34 2.06 -5.50 -10.21
CA VAL A 34 2.87 -6.68 -9.86
C VAL A 34 1.98 -7.85 -9.42
N ILE A 35 0.99 -7.61 -8.57
CA ILE A 35 0.05 -8.66 -8.13
C ILE A 35 -0.75 -9.20 -9.32
N SER A 36 -1.20 -8.34 -10.22
CA SER A 36 -1.92 -8.76 -11.43
C SER A 36 -1.04 -9.57 -12.38
N GLU A 37 0.21 -9.17 -12.59
CA GLU A 37 1.18 -9.90 -13.42
C GLU A 37 1.44 -11.31 -12.88
N HIS A 38 1.62 -11.44 -11.57
CA HIS A 38 1.95 -12.70 -10.91
C HIS A 38 0.74 -13.47 -10.35
N ALA A 39 -0.50 -13.04 -10.64
CA ALA A 39 -1.70 -13.65 -10.05
C ALA A 39 -1.81 -15.16 -10.29
N ASN A 40 -1.48 -15.61 -11.51
CA ASN A 40 -1.52 -17.04 -11.85
C ASN A 40 -0.44 -17.84 -11.10
N GLU A 41 0.76 -17.27 -10.96
CA GLU A 41 1.86 -17.88 -10.21
C GLU A 41 1.50 -18.02 -8.73
N LEU A 42 0.99 -16.95 -8.11
CA LEU A 42 0.53 -16.96 -6.72
C LEU A 42 -0.57 -18.00 -6.49
N THR A 43 -1.52 -18.10 -7.41
CA THR A 43 -2.57 -19.14 -7.36
C THR A 43 -1.99 -20.55 -7.52
N ASP A 44 -0.94 -20.75 -8.33
CA ASP A 44 -0.31 -22.06 -8.48
C ASP A 44 0.54 -22.46 -7.27
N LEU A 45 1.24 -21.52 -6.64
CA LEU A 45 1.91 -21.74 -5.36
C LEU A 45 0.90 -22.10 -4.27
N ASP A 46 -0.21 -21.37 -4.19
CA ASP A 46 -1.27 -21.62 -3.23
C ASP A 46 -1.97 -22.97 -3.47
N ARG A 47 -2.14 -23.39 -4.74
CA ARG A 47 -2.68 -24.71 -5.07
C ARG A 47 -1.90 -25.88 -4.46
N GLN A 48 -0.59 -25.72 -4.26
CA GLN A 48 0.24 -26.80 -3.75
C GLN A 48 -0.01 -27.10 -2.27
N ILE A 49 -0.50 -26.12 -1.49
CA ILE A 49 -0.66 -26.23 -0.03
C ILE A 49 -1.95 -25.63 0.54
N GLY A 50 -2.83 -25.13 -0.33
CA GLY A 50 -4.02 -24.34 -0.01
C GLY A 50 -5.16 -24.60 -1.00
N ASP A 51 -6.01 -23.60 -1.23
CA ASP A 51 -7.25 -23.71 -2.01
C ASP A 51 -7.18 -23.07 -3.40
N ALA A 52 -5.99 -22.61 -3.80
CA ALA A 52 -5.68 -22.05 -5.12
C ALA A 52 -6.43 -20.73 -5.41
N ASP A 53 -6.77 -19.97 -4.39
CA ASP A 53 -7.54 -18.75 -4.52
C ASP A 53 -6.70 -17.48 -4.27
N HIS A 54 -5.51 -17.61 -3.68
CA HIS A 54 -4.74 -16.48 -3.16
C HIS A 54 -4.44 -15.40 -4.20
N GLY A 55 -3.88 -15.78 -5.35
CA GLY A 55 -3.55 -14.84 -6.43
C GLY A 55 -4.79 -14.11 -6.96
N SER A 56 -5.88 -14.84 -7.18
CA SER A 56 -7.15 -14.26 -7.62
C SER A 56 -7.77 -13.30 -6.59
N ASN A 57 -7.66 -13.64 -5.30
CA ASN A 57 -8.15 -12.82 -4.20
C ASN A 57 -7.34 -11.52 -4.07
N MET A 58 -6.01 -11.61 -4.13
CA MET A 58 -5.13 -10.45 -4.05
C MET A 58 -5.28 -9.53 -5.27
N ALA A 59 -5.38 -10.07 -6.48
CA ALA A 59 -5.60 -9.26 -7.69
C ALA A 59 -6.90 -8.46 -7.60
N ARG A 60 -7.99 -9.08 -7.14
CA ARG A 60 -9.27 -8.40 -6.92
C ARG A 60 -9.15 -7.28 -5.90
N GLY A 61 -8.52 -7.56 -4.76
CA GLY A 61 -8.38 -6.58 -3.68
C GLY A 61 -7.49 -5.41 -4.05
N MET A 62 -6.32 -5.68 -4.65
CA MET A 62 -5.40 -4.64 -5.07
C MET A 62 -5.93 -3.78 -6.21
N THR A 63 -6.70 -4.36 -7.15
CA THR A 63 -7.41 -3.57 -8.17
C THR A 63 -8.36 -2.56 -7.52
N ALA A 64 -9.09 -2.97 -6.47
CA ALA A 64 -9.98 -2.07 -5.74
C ALA A 64 -9.21 -0.99 -4.96
N VAL A 65 -8.03 -1.31 -4.42
CA VAL A 65 -7.15 -0.34 -3.76
C VAL A 65 -6.56 0.66 -4.77
N ALA A 66 -6.09 0.22 -5.93
CA ALA A 66 -5.52 1.06 -6.98
C ALA A 66 -6.54 2.06 -7.57
N ALA A 67 -7.83 1.75 -7.47
CA ALA A 67 -8.93 2.63 -7.89
C ALA A 67 -9.25 3.76 -6.90
N LEU A 68 -8.63 3.80 -5.72
CA LEU A 68 -8.83 4.88 -4.75
C LEU A 68 -8.25 6.20 -5.29
N ASP A 69 -9.06 7.26 -5.29
CA ASP A 69 -8.63 8.60 -5.69
C ASP A 69 -7.80 9.25 -4.57
N PRO A 70 -6.49 9.51 -4.77
CA PRO A 70 -5.64 10.11 -3.75
C PRO A 70 -6.10 11.51 -3.31
N ASN A 71 -6.83 12.25 -4.16
CA ASN A 71 -7.32 13.59 -3.83
C ASN A 71 -8.45 13.58 -2.79
N SER A 72 -9.01 12.40 -2.50
CA SER A 72 -10.04 12.22 -1.47
C SER A 72 -9.48 12.09 -0.05
N PHE A 73 -8.15 12.14 0.13
CA PHE A 73 -7.48 11.91 1.42
C PHE A 73 -6.56 13.06 1.80
N ALA A 74 -6.58 13.46 3.07
CA ALA A 74 -5.75 14.56 3.56
C ALA A 74 -4.30 14.11 3.85
N SER A 75 -4.06 12.80 3.98
CA SER A 75 -2.73 12.25 4.28
C SER A 75 -2.55 10.83 3.76
N ALA A 76 -1.29 10.38 3.68
CA ALA A 76 -0.94 8.99 3.39
C ALA A 76 -1.58 8.00 4.40
N ALA A 77 -1.62 8.37 5.68
CA ALA A 77 -2.20 7.52 6.72
C ALA A 77 -3.69 7.24 6.49
N GLU A 78 -4.46 8.25 6.05
CA GLU A 78 -5.88 8.07 5.72
C GLU A 78 -6.08 7.16 4.50
N LEU A 79 -5.25 7.33 3.47
CA LEU A 79 -5.28 6.47 2.28
C LEU A 79 -4.92 5.02 2.63
N LEU A 80 -3.86 4.79 3.40
CA LEU A 80 -3.42 3.44 3.82
C LEU A 80 -4.50 2.75 4.66
N LYS A 81 -5.10 3.47 5.62
CA LYS A 81 -6.23 2.95 6.39
C LYS A 81 -7.40 2.55 5.49
N LYS A 82 -7.71 3.37 4.47
CA LYS A 82 -8.76 3.04 3.52
C LYS A 82 -8.38 1.82 2.67
N ALA A 83 -7.12 1.69 2.25
CA ALA A 83 -6.61 0.52 1.55
C ALA A 83 -6.77 -0.75 2.41
N GLY A 84 -6.38 -0.71 3.68
CA GLY A 84 -6.57 -1.82 4.62
C GLY A 84 -8.02 -2.25 4.73
N MET A 85 -8.94 -1.29 4.96
CA MET A 85 -10.39 -1.55 4.99
C MET A 85 -10.91 -2.16 3.67
N THR A 86 -10.42 -1.66 2.52
CA THR A 86 -10.78 -2.20 1.21
C THR A 86 -10.36 -3.66 1.10
N LEU A 87 -9.13 -4.00 1.51
CA LEU A 87 -8.62 -5.38 1.47
C LEU A 87 -9.42 -6.32 2.38
N VAL A 88 -9.78 -5.90 3.61
CA VAL A 88 -10.66 -6.70 4.49
C VAL A 88 -11.98 -7.07 3.79
N SER A 89 -12.54 -6.16 2.99
CA SER A 89 -13.84 -6.36 2.34
C SER A 89 -13.80 -7.08 0.99
N THR A 90 -12.63 -7.15 0.34
CA THR A 90 -12.50 -7.61 -1.06
C THR A 90 -11.63 -8.84 -1.23
N VAL A 91 -10.68 -9.07 -0.30
CA VAL A 91 -9.79 -10.23 -0.29
C VAL A 91 -10.41 -11.30 0.61
N GLY A 92 -10.65 -12.48 0.06
CA GLY A 92 -11.15 -13.64 0.80
C GLY A 92 -10.07 -14.35 1.62
N GLY A 93 -10.49 -15.37 2.37
CA GLY A 93 -9.58 -16.23 3.13
C GLY A 93 -8.82 -15.51 4.25
N ALA A 94 -7.69 -16.08 4.65
CA ALA A 94 -6.86 -15.53 5.72
C ALA A 94 -6.15 -14.22 5.33
N SER A 95 -5.89 -14.01 4.04
CA SER A 95 -5.11 -12.87 3.54
C SER A 95 -5.82 -11.53 3.76
N GLY A 96 -7.14 -11.47 3.65
CA GLY A 96 -7.92 -10.24 3.81
C GLY A 96 -7.73 -9.59 5.18
N PRO A 97 -8.01 -10.28 6.30
CA PRO A 97 -7.76 -9.74 7.64
C PRO A 97 -6.27 -9.45 7.92
N LEU A 98 -5.35 -10.26 7.39
CA LEU A 98 -3.91 -10.07 7.63
C LEU A 98 -3.39 -8.79 6.96
N TYR A 99 -3.60 -8.62 5.66
CA TYR A 99 -3.20 -7.40 4.96
C TYR A 99 -4.03 -6.20 5.42
N GLY A 100 -5.31 -6.40 5.69
CA GLY A 100 -6.17 -5.36 6.23
C GLY A 100 -5.79 -4.86 7.63
N THR A 101 -5.11 -5.67 8.44
CA THR A 101 -4.56 -5.27 9.74
C THR A 101 -3.18 -4.63 9.61
N PHE A 102 -2.41 -5.03 8.60
CA PHE A 102 -1.09 -4.45 8.32
C PHE A 102 -1.18 -2.97 7.91
N PHE A 103 -2.20 -2.64 7.11
CA PHE A 103 -2.48 -1.28 6.62
C PHE A 103 -3.37 -0.47 7.58
#